data_AF-A0A4Z2I2S3-F1
#
_entry.id   AF-A0A4Z2I2S3-F1
#
_cell.length_a   1.000
_cell.length_b   1.000
_cell.length_c   1.000
_cell.angle_alpha   90.00
_cell.angle_beta   90.00
_cell.angle_gamma   90.00
#
_symmetry.space_group_name_H-M   'P 1'
#
loop_
_entity.id
_entity.type
_entity.pdbx_description
1 polymer ?
#
loop_
_entity_poly.entity_id
_entity_poly.type
_entity_poly.pdbx_seq_one_letter_code
_entity_poly.pdbx_strand_id
1 'polypeptide(L)'
;MGNVFGRKSRPTRVTEQDKAILQLKQQRDKLKQYQKRITLRLETERLLAKQLLNDGKKEKALLLLKKKRYQDQLLDKTENQISNLERMVSFLQLRFLISSHLESSSLSPSDV
;
A
#
# COMPACT_ATOMS: atom_id res chain seq x y z
N MET A 1 -29.17 -24.63 -9.56
CA MET A 1 -30.08 -23.54 -9.98
C MET A 1 -29.67 -22.29 -9.21
N GLY A 2 -29.38 -21.12 -9.78
CA GLY A 2 -29.50 -20.70 -11.16
C GLY A 2 -28.59 -19.50 -11.43
N ASN A 3 -28.18 -19.40 -12.69
CA ASN A 3 -27.70 -18.16 -13.28
C ASN A 3 -28.90 -17.22 -13.40
N VAL A 4 -28.84 -16.09 -12.70
CA VAL A 4 -29.80 -15.01 -12.89
C VAL A 4 -29.02 -13.71 -12.87
N PHE A 5 -29.27 -12.87 -13.87
CA PHE A 5 -28.71 -11.54 -14.12
C PHE A 5 -27.41 -11.48 -14.93
N GLY A 6 -27.56 -11.84 -16.20
CA GLY A 6 -26.90 -11.08 -17.26
C GLY A 6 -27.26 -9.60 -17.12
N ARG A 7 -26.29 -8.77 -16.78
CA ARG A 7 -26.34 -7.34 -17.05
C ARG A 7 -25.37 -7.08 -18.18
N LYS A 8 -25.90 -6.66 -19.34
CA LYS A 8 -25.12 -6.00 -20.40
C LYS A 8 -24.25 -4.94 -19.72
N SER A 9 -22.94 -5.18 -19.67
CA SER A 9 -22.02 -4.21 -19.14
C SER A 9 -22.09 -3.00 -20.06
N ARG A 10 -22.66 -1.90 -19.56
CA ARG A 10 -22.34 -0.58 -20.11
C ARG A 10 -20.81 -0.51 -20.22
N PRO A 11 -20.22 -0.01 -21.32
CA PRO A 11 -18.78 0.19 -21.35
C PRO A 11 -18.45 1.14 -20.20
N THR A 12 -17.88 0.60 -19.13
CA THR A 12 -17.52 1.41 -17.97
C THR A 12 -16.49 2.41 -18.47
N ARG A 13 -16.74 3.70 -18.24
CA ARG A 13 -15.85 4.84 -18.51
C ARG A 13 -14.51 4.76 -17.74
N VAL A 14 -14.21 3.61 -17.16
CA VAL A 14 -13.04 3.27 -16.36
C VAL A 14 -12.10 2.51 -17.28
N THR A 15 -10.96 3.14 -17.57
CA THR A 15 -9.94 2.58 -18.43
C THR A 15 -9.23 1.41 -17.73
N GLU A 16 -8.58 0.50 -18.46
CA GLU A 16 -7.79 -0.59 -17.86
C GLU A 16 -6.64 -0.04 -16.99
N GLN A 17 -6.16 1.15 -17.36
CA GLN A 17 -5.15 1.93 -16.68
C GLN A 17 -5.65 2.40 -15.29
N ASP A 18 -6.89 2.89 -15.19
CA ASP A 18 -7.50 3.27 -13.92
C ASP A 18 -7.61 2.07 -12.97
N LYS A 19 -7.93 0.89 -13.50
CA LYS A 19 -7.99 -0.35 -12.72
C LYS A 19 -6.61 -0.74 -12.20
N ALA A 20 -5.56 -0.61 -13.00
CA ALA A 20 -4.19 -0.87 -12.57
C ALA A 20 -3.73 0.10 -11.46
N ILE A 21 -4.03 1.41 -11.61
CA ILE A 21 -3.74 2.42 -10.58
C ILE A 21 -4.50 2.10 -9.28
N LEU A 22 -5.76 1.69 -9.38
CA LEU A 22 -6.57 1.31 -8.22
C LEU A 22 -5.96 0.11 -7.49
N GLN A 23 -5.52 -0.92 -8.21
CA GLN A 23 -4.88 -2.09 -7.61
C GLN A 23 -3.59 -1.73 -6.86
N LEU A 24 -2.73 -0.88 -7.44
CA LEU A 24 -1.51 -0.42 -6.78
C LEU A 24 -1.82 0.39 -5.52
N LYS A 25 -2.84 1.27 -5.57
CA LYS A 25 -3.30 2.02 -4.38
C LYS A 25 -3.85 1.09 -3.30
N GLN A 26 -4.63 0.08 -3.67
CA GLN A 26 -5.12 -0.92 -2.72
C GLN A 26 -3.98 -1.71 -2.05
N GLN A 27 -2.95 -2.09 -2.81
CA GLN A 27 -1.77 -2.75 -2.24
C GLN A 27 -1.03 -1.85 -1.26
N ARG A 28 -0.80 -0.58 -1.62
CA ARG A 28 -0.20 0.42 -0.73
C ARG A 28 -0.99 0.58 0.56
N ASP A 29 -2.31 0.69 0.46
CA ASP A 29 -3.17 0.90 1.64
C ASP A 29 -3.16 -0.32 2.57
N LYS A 30 -3.11 -1.54 2.03
CA LYS A 30 -2.92 -2.76 2.82
C LYS A 30 -1.59 -2.77 3.57
N LEU A 31 -0.50 -2.35 2.93
CA LEU A 31 0.82 -2.24 3.59
C LEU A 31 0.80 -1.18 4.70
N LYS A 32 0.17 -0.02 4.48
CA LYS A 32 0.00 1.01 5.52
C LYS A 32 -0.84 0.51 6.70
N GLN A 33 -1.91 -0.25 6.45
CA GLN A 33 -2.69 -0.89 7.51
C GLN A 33 -1.87 -1.91 8.31
N TYR A 34 -1.04 -2.70 7.63
CA TYR A 34 -0.14 -3.65 8.27
C TYR A 34 0.91 -2.95 9.14
N GLN A 35 1.52 -1.88 8.64
CA GLN A 35 2.45 -1.02 9.38
C GLN A 35 1.79 -0.54 10.69
N LYS A 36 0.59 0.04 10.61
CA LYS A 36 -0.16 0.53 11.79
C LYS A 36 -0.49 -0.58 12.79
N ARG A 37 -0.79 -1.79 12.32
CA ARG A 37 -1.04 -2.94 13.20
C ARG A 37 0.21 -3.38 13.95
N ILE A 38 1.37 -3.39 13.29
CA ILE A 38 2.64 -3.75 13.91
C ILE A 38 3.06 -2.69 14.92
N THR A 39 2.96 -1.40 14.60
CA THR A 39 3.37 -0.33 15.53
C THR A 39 2.60 -0.39 16.85
N LEU A 40 1.29 -0.60 16.79
CA LEU A 40 0.46 -0.80 17.99
C LEU A 40 0.89 -2.04 18.79
N ARG A 41 1.18 -3.15 18.11
CA ARG A 41 1.68 -4.36 18.79
C ARG A 41 3.04 -4.11 19.46
N LEU A 42 3.95 -3.41 18.80
CA LEU A 42 5.27 -3.09 19.35
C LEU A 42 5.21 -2.25 20.62
N GLU A 43 4.29 -1.28 20.70
CA GLU A 43 4.06 -0.50 21.91
C GLU A 43 3.63 -1.39 23.08
N THR A 44 2.70 -2.31 22.85
CA THR A 44 2.26 -3.28 23.88
C THR A 44 3.38 -4.23 24.30
N GLU A 45 4.15 -4.77 23.36
CA GLU A 45 5.29 -5.65 23.64
C GLU A 45 6.39 -4.91 24.43
N ARG A 46 6.59 -3.60 24.20
CA ARG A 46 7.53 -2.77 24.96
C ARG A 46 7.10 -2.60 26.42
N LEU A 47 5.82 -2.38 26.68
CA LEU A 47 5.30 -2.31 28.05
C LEU A 47 5.45 -3.66 28.77
N LEU A 48 5.12 -4.74 28.08
CA LEU A 48 5.23 -6.10 28.62
C LEU A 48 6.69 -6.48 28.89
N ALA A 49 7.63 -6.08 28.02
CA ALA A 49 9.06 -6.28 28.25
C ALA A 49 9.55 -5.53 29.51
N LYS A 50 9.08 -4.30 29.75
CA LYS A 50 9.39 -3.56 30.99
C LYS A 50 8.88 -4.27 32.24
N GLN A 51 7.65 -4.78 32.19
CA GLN A 51 7.07 -5.56 33.31
C GLN A 51 7.89 -6.83 33.57
N LEU A 52 8.27 -7.57 32.52
CA LEU A 52 9.07 -8.79 32.65
C LEU A 52 10.48 -8.53 33.22
N LEU A 53 11.06 -7.36 32.95
CA LEU A 53 12.34 -6.96 33.55
C LEU A 53 12.18 -6.68 35.05
N ASN A 54 11.10 -6.02 35.47
CA ASN A 54 10.80 -5.79 36.88
C ASN A 54 10.50 -7.11 37.63
N ASP A 55 9.83 -8.06 36.96
CA ASP A 55 9.57 -9.42 37.46
C ASP A 55 10.84 -10.31 37.54
N GLY A 56 12.01 -9.82 37.10
CA GLY A 56 13.26 -10.59 37.08
C GLY A 56 13.37 -11.64 35.96
N LYS A 57 12.40 -11.72 35.04
CA LYS A 57 12.34 -12.73 33.95
C LYS A 57 13.15 -12.27 32.73
N LYS A 58 14.47 -12.17 32.89
CA LYS A 58 15.42 -11.63 31.88
C LYS A 58 15.38 -12.36 30.53
N GLU A 59 15.27 -13.69 30.52
CA GLU A 59 15.25 -14.46 29.27
C GLU A 59 14.05 -14.14 28.37
N LYS A 60 12.86 -14.02 28.98
CA LYS A 60 11.63 -13.66 28.26
C LYS A 60 11.70 -12.23 27.73
N ALA A 61 12.27 -11.31 28.50
CA ALA A 61 12.51 -9.94 28.06
C ALA A 61 13.48 -9.88 26.87
N LEU A 62 14.58 -10.64 26.90
CA LEU A 62 15.54 -10.75 25.79
C LEU A 62 14.91 -11.28 24.51
N LEU A 63 14.04 -12.29 24.62
CA LEU A 63 13.32 -12.85 23.47
C LEU A 63 12.39 -11.80 22.83
N LEU A 64 11.64 -11.05 23.65
CA LEU A 64 10.79 -9.95 23.16
C LEU A 64 11.62 -8.85 22.48
N LEU A 65 12.78 -8.50 23.02
CA LEU A 65 13.68 -7.51 22.41
C LEU A 65 14.22 -7.98 21.05
N LYS A 66 14.57 -9.27 20.91
CA LYS A 66 14.96 -9.85 19.62
C LYS A 66 13.80 -9.82 18.62
N LYS A 67 12.60 -10.17 19.07
CA LYS A 67 11.38 -10.12 18.25
C LYS A 67 11.07 -8.69 17.80
N LYS A 68 11.26 -7.70 18.68
CA LYS A 68 11.11 -6.27 18.39
C LYS A 68 12.06 -5.84 17.27
N ARG A 69 13.35 -6.19 17.37
CA ARG A 69 14.37 -5.85 16.36
C ARG A 69 14.01 -6.41 14.98
N TYR A 70 13.52 -7.64 14.91
CA TYR A 70 13.09 -8.24 13.63
C TYR A 70 11.87 -7.52 13.05
N GLN A 71 10.90 -7.14 13.88
CA GLN A 71 9.73 -6.37 13.46
C GLN A 71 10.13 -4.98 12.95
N ASP A 72 11.06 -4.30 13.61
CA ASP A 72 11.61 -3.01 13.17
C ASP A 72 12.23 -3.14 11.76
N GLN A 73 13.07 -4.15 11.53
CA GLN A 73 13.64 -4.43 10.21
C GLN A 73 12.59 -4.75 9.13
N LEU A 74 11.49 -5.40 9.51
CA LEU A 74 10.39 -5.69 8.60
C LEU A 74 9.59 -4.42 8.27
N LEU A 75 9.44 -3.51 9.23
CA LEU A 75 8.83 -2.19 9.01
C LEU A 75 9.66 -1.37 8.01
N ASP A 76 10.98 -1.32 8.17
CA ASP A 76 11.87 -0.61 7.24
C ASP A 76 11.72 -1.14 5.80
N LYS A 77 11.66 -2.47 5.63
CA LYS A 77 11.42 -3.09 4.31
C LYS A 77 10.04 -2.71 3.76
N THR A 78 9.03 -2.67 4.61
CA THR A 78 7.66 -2.32 4.23
C THR A 78 7.56 -0.85 3.81
N GLU A 79 8.24 0.06 4.51
CA GLU A 79 8.31 1.48 4.15
C GLU A 79 8.97 1.69 2.79
N ASN A 80 10.06 0.97 2.51
CA ASN A 80 10.69 0.98 1.21
C ASN A 80 9.74 0.49 0.10
N GLN A 81 8.97 -0.57 0.35
CA GLN A 81 7.97 -1.07 -0.60
C GLN A 81 6.85 -0.05 -0.83
N ILE A 82 6.36 0.62 0.23
CA ILE A 82 5.36 1.68 0.11
C ILE A 82 5.90 2.84 -0.73
N SER A 83 7.13 3.29 -0.49
CA SER A 83 7.77 4.35 -1.27
C SER A 83 7.87 3.97 -2.76
N ASN A 84 8.24 2.73 -3.05
CA ASN A 84 8.32 2.24 -4.43
C ASN A 84 6.95 2.22 -5.10
N LEU A 85 5.91 1.74 -4.41
CA LEU A 85 4.53 1.76 -4.93
C LEU A 85 4.03 3.18 -5.17
N GLU A 86 4.33 4.12 -4.28
CA GLU A 86 3.98 5.53 -4.45
C GLU A 86 4.67 6.14 -5.68
N ARG A 87 5.97 5.84 -5.90
CA ARG A 87 6.67 6.25 -7.13
C ARG A 87 6.05 5.66 -8.38
N MET A 88 5.69 4.37 -8.37
CA MET A 88 5.05 3.71 -9.52
C MET A 88 3.68 4.33 -9.84
N VAL A 89 2.88 4.62 -8.81
CA VAL A 89 1.59 5.29 -9.00
C VAL A 89 1.79 6.70 -9.57
N SER A 90 2.71 7.49 -9.01
CA SER A 90 3.01 8.84 -9.51
C SER A 90 3.51 8.82 -10.97
N PHE A 91 4.38 7.87 -11.32
CA PHE A 91 4.87 7.71 -12.69
C PHE A 91 3.75 7.37 -13.67
N LEU A 92 2.87 6.43 -13.31
CA LEU A 92 1.72 6.07 -14.14
C LEU A 92 0.74 7.24 -14.31
N GLN A 93 0.50 8.00 -13.25
CA GLN A 93 -0.35 9.19 -13.30
C GLN A 93 0.26 10.28 -14.20
N LEU A 94 1.56 10.53 -14.10
CA LEU A 94 2.26 11.49 -14.96
C LEU A 94 2.20 11.07 -16.43
N ARG A 95 2.46 9.79 -16.73
CA ARG A 95 2.36 9.25 -18.10
C ARG A 95 0.96 9.45 -18.67
N PHE A 96 -0.07 9.21 -17.87
CA PHE A 96 -1.46 9.40 -18.28
C PHE A 96 -1.76 10.87 -18.57
N LEU A 97 -1.32 11.79 -17.70
CA LEU A 97 -1.50 13.22 -17.91
C LEU A 97 -0.85 13.70 -19.20
N ILE A 98 0.40 13.28 -19.47
CA ILE A 98 1.12 13.62 -20.71
C ILE A 98 0.37 13.07 -21.93
N SER A 99 -0.09 11.81 -21.89
CA SER A 99 -0.87 11.21 -22.98
C SER A 99 -2.15 12.01 -23.26
N SER A 100 -2.90 12.35 -22.20
CA SER A 100 -4.13 13.14 -22.34
C SER A 100 -3.87 14.55 -22.87
N HIS A 101 -2.73 15.15 -22.51
CA HIS A 101 -2.35 16.47 -23.00
C HIS A 101 -1.92 16.42 -24.47
N LEU A 102 -1.09 15.46 -24.87
CA LEU A 102 -0.69 15.26 -26.26
C LEU A 102 -1.89 15.02 -27.18
N GLU A 103 -2.88 14.25 -26.71
CA GLU A 103 -4.09 13.96 -27.47
C GLU A 103 -4.98 15.21 -27.63
N SER A 104 -5.02 16.09 -26.62
CA SER A 104 -5.66 17.40 -26.72
C SER A 104 -4.91 18.39 -27.64
N SER A 105 -3.58 18.30 -27.71
CA SER A 105 -2.75 19.12 -28.62
C SER A 105 -2.82 18.63 -30.07
N SER A 106 -2.98 17.33 -30.32
CA SER A 106 -3.20 16.79 -31.68
C SER A 106 -4.59 17.10 -32.25
N LEU A 107 -5.53 17.54 -31.42
CA LEU A 107 -6.87 17.96 -31.80
C LEU A 107 -6.98 19.48 -32.02
N SER A 108 -5.88 20.26 -31.97
CA SER A 108 -5.89 21.62 -32.52
C SER A 108 -5.93 21.49 -34.05
N PRO A 109 -7.01 21.91 -34.73
CA PRO A 109 -7.21 21.56 -36.12
C PRO A 109 -6.19 22.27 -37.00
N SER A 110 -5.46 21.48 -37.76
CA SER A 110 -5.36 21.73 -39.19
C SER A 110 -6.77 21.64 -39.81
N ASP A 111 -7.61 22.64 -39.55
CA ASP A 111 -8.76 22.98 -40.38
C ASP A 111 -8.31 24.16 -41.24
N VAL A 112 -8.17 23.88 -42.55
CA VAL A 112 -8.46 24.75 -43.71
C VAL A 112 -8.04 26.22 -43.66
#